data_AF-A0AAV6BM92-F1
#
_entry.id   AF-A0AAV6BM92-F1
#
_cell.length_a   1.000
_cell.length_b   1.000
_cell.length_c   1.000
_cell.angle_alpha   90.00
_cell.angle_beta   90.00
_cell.angle_gamma   90.00
#
_symmetry.space_group_name_H-M   'P 1'
#
loop_
_entity.id
_entity.type
_entity.pdbx_description
1 polymer ?
#
loop_
_entity_poly.entity_id
_entity_poly.type
_entity_poly.pdbx_seq_one_letter_code
_entity_poly.pdbx_strand_id
1 'polypeptide(L)'
;MFVAGNLLLTVANLLHLVLMAYMWIIIARAILSWVSPDPFNPIVRFLYRVTEPVLRPIRYRLPTMSMGLDLSPMVVILVIYFLDGFLVSTLHDLALSLR
;
A
#
# COMPACT_ATOMS: atom_id res chain seq x y z
N MET A 1 -9.53 21.40 -21.02
CA MET A 1 -8.74 22.49 -20.40
C MET A 1 -7.35 21.97 -20.07
N PHE A 2 -6.34 22.35 -20.86
CA PHE A 2 -4.96 21.87 -20.72
C PHE A 2 -4.40 21.92 -19.29
N VAL A 3 -4.66 23.00 -18.54
CA VAL A 3 -4.18 23.17 -17.15
C VAL A 3 -4.79 22.12 -16.21
N ALA A 4 -6.11 21.88 -16.30
CA ALA A 4 -6.80 20.91 -15.46
C ALA A 4 -6.33 19.47 -15.75
N GLY A 5 -6.13 19.13 -17.03
CA GLY A 5 -5.57 17.84 -17.44
C GLY A 5 -4.17 17.60 -16.85
N ASN A 6 -3.26 18.57 -16.95
CA ASN A 6 -1.92 18.42 -16.38
C ASN A 6 -1.92 18.28 -14.86
N LEU A 7 -2.76 19.06 -14.16
CA LEU A 7 -2.88 18.96 -12.70
C LEU A 7 -3.35 17.55 -12.31
N LEU A 8 -4.37 17.04 -12.97
CA LEU A 8 -4.90 15.71 -12.67
C LEU A 8 -3.90 14.59 -13.00
N LEU A 9 -3.15 14.70 -14.11
CA LEU A 9 -2.06 13.78 -14.42
C LEU A 9 -1.00 13.75 -13.31
N THR A 10 -0.61 14.92 -12.79
CA THR A 10 0.35 14.99 -11.68
C THR A 10 -0.22 14.35 -10.41
N VAL A 11 -1.49 14.55 -10.09
CA VAL A 11 -2.14 13.92 -8.94
C VAL A 11 -2.18 12.40 -9.08
N ALA A 12 -2.51 11.88 -10.27
CA ALA A 12 -2.51 10.44 -10.56
C ALA A 12 -1.11 9.83 -10.35
N ASN A 13 -0.07 10.49 -10.88
CA ASN A 13 1.32 10.06 -10.71
C ASN A 13 1.79 10.08 -9.25
N LEU A 14 1.40 11.10 -8.47
CA LEU A 14 1.73 11.16 -7.05
C LEU A 14 1.02 10.05 -6.26
N LEU A 15 -0.23 9.76 -6.61
CA LEU A 15 -0.98 8.66 -6.01
C LEU A 15 -0.30 7.31 -6.31
N HIS A 16 0.09 7.07 -7.56
CA HIS A 16 0.87 5.89 -7.96
C HIS A 16 2.13 5.74 -7.11
N LEU A 17 2.93 6.82 -6.99
CA LEU A 17 4.17 6.81 -6.22
C LEU A 17 3.92 6.42 -4.77
N VAL A 18 2.89 7.00 -4.12
CA VAL A 18 2.55 6.71 -2.73
C VAL A 18 2.08 5.26 -2.57
N LEU A 19 1.24 4.76 -3.47
CA LEU A 19 0.76 3.37 -3.45
C LEU A 19 1.94 2.39 -3.60
N MET A 20 2.82 2.61 -4.56
CA MET A 20 4.01 1.75 -4.77
C MET A 20 4.98 1.82 -3.60
N ALA A 21 5.26 3.01 -3.06
CA ALA A 21 6.12 3.15 -1.88
C ALA A 21 5.53 2.41 -0.67
N TYR A 22 4.22 2.56 -0.44
CA TYR A 22 3.55 1.87 0.66
C TYR A 22 3.50 0.35 0.46
N MET A 23 3.37 -0.13 -0.78
CA MET A 23 3.48 -1.57 -1.11
C MET A 23 4.83 -2.13 -0.66
N TRP A 24 5.93 -1.44 -0.98
CA TRP A 24 7.27 -1.86 -0.56
C TRP A 24 7.45 -1.84 0.95
N ILE A 25 6.85 -0.87 1.66
CA ILE A 25 6.82 -0.84 3.13
C ILE A 25 6.11 -2.09 3.69
N ILE A 26 4.98 -2.48 3.10
CA ILE A 26 4.22 -3.68 3.50
C ILE A 26 5.02 -4.95 3.22
N ILE A 27 5.67 -5.05 2.06
CA ILE A 27 6.55 -6.17 1.71
C ILE A 27 7.70 -6.27 2.72
N ALA A 28 8.36 -5.16 3.03
CA ALA A 28 9.44 -5.12 4.04
C ALA A 28 8.92 -5.60 5.41
N ARG A 29 7.74 -5.14 5.84
CA ARG A 29 7.12 -5.62 7.09
C ARG A 29 6.83 -7.12 7.05
N ALA A 30 6.34 -7.65 5.93
CA ALA A 30 6.06 -9.08 5.77
C ALA A 30 7.34 -9.93 5.87
N ILE A 31 8.40 -9.52 5.19
CA ILE A 31 9.71 -10.20 5.26
C ILE A 31 10.25 -10.19 6.71
N LEU A 32 10.17 -9.03 7.37
CA LEU A 32 10.56 -8.91 8.79
C LEU A 32 9.73 -9.80 9.73
N SER A 33 8.54 -10.25 9.32
CA SER A 33 7.77 -11.21 10.15
C SER A 33 8.38 -12.61 10.18
N TRP A 34 9.15 -12.99 9.15
CA TRP A 34 9.73 -14.34 9.02
C TRP A 34 11.11 -14.47 9.65
N VAL A 35 11.85 -13.37 9.75
CA VAL A 35 13.25 -13.37 10.23
C VAL A 35 13.40 -12.94 11.69
N SER A 36 12.30 -12.62 12.40
CA SER A 36 12.29 -12.24 13.82
C SER A 36 13.37 -11.20 14.19
N PRO A 37 13.35 -9.99 13.59
CA PRO A 37 14.37 -8.96 13.79
C PRO A 37 14.32 -8.34 15.18
N ASP A 38 15.40 -7.68 15.59
CA ASP A 38 15.48 -6.94 16.85
C ASP A 38 14.35 -5.88 16.96
N PRO A 39 13.42 -6.01 17.93
CA PRO A 39 12.34 -5.05 18.14
C PRO A 39 12.80 -3.64 18.50
N PHE A 40 14.02 -3.47 19.00
CA PHE A 40 14.58 -2.17 19.36
C PHE A 40 15.20 -1.42 18.17
N ASN A 41 15.27 -2.04 17.00
CA ASN A 41 15.74 -1.38 15.80
C ASN A 41 14.73 -0.27 15.35
N PRO A 42 15.19 0.98 15.15
CA PRO A 42 14.30 2.07 14.76
C PRO A 42 13.56 1.83 13.43
N ILE A 43 14.17 1.13 12.47
CA ILE A 43 13.56 0.79 11.18
C ILE A 43 12.41 -0.20 11.39
N VAL A 44 12.61 -1.22 12.24
CA VAL A 44 11.57 -2.20 12.59
C VAL A 44 10.40 -1.47 13.23
N ARG A 45 10.65 -0.62 14.24
CA ARG A 45 9.59 0.18 14.89
C ARG A 45 8.85 1.09 13.92
N PHE A 46 9.56 1.72 12.99
CA PHE A 46 8.96 2.56 11.97
C PHE A 46 8.00 1.74 11.09
N LEU A 47 8.47 0.61 10.55
CA LEU A 47 7.64 -0.26 9.71
C LEU A 47 6.41 -0.75 10.45
N TYR A 48 6.54 -1.20 11.71
CA TYR A 48 5.39 -1.57 12.54
C TYR A 48 4.41 -0.40 12.72
N ARG A 49 4.90 0.79 13.11
CA ARG A 49 4.03 1.96 13.35
C ARG A 49 3.24 2.38 12.11
N VAL A 50 3.87 2.33 10.93
CA VAL A 50 3.24 2.79 9.69
C VAL A 50 2.30 1.74 9.10
N THR A 51 2.59 0.45 9.27
CA THR A 51 1.79 -0.63 8.68
C THR A 51 0.67 -1.15 9.59
N GLU A 52 0.86 -1.13 10.92
CA GLU A 52 -0.09 -1.73 11.86
C GLU A 52 -1.50 -1.12 11.82
N PRO A 53 -1.70 0.20 11.62
CA PRO A 53 -3.05 0.77 11.49
C PRO A 53 -3.87 0.13 10.36
N VAL A 54 -3.21 -0.34 9.29
CA VAL A 54 -3.86 -0.99 8.15
C VAL A 54 -3.89 -2.52 8.31
N LEU A 55 -2.79 -3.12 8.77
CA LEU A 55 -2.68 -4.57 8.91
C LEU A 55 -3.54 -5.12 10.05
N ARG A 56 -3.55 -4.45 11.22
CA ARG A 56 -4.31 -4.88 12.41
C ARG A 56 -5.79 -5.14 12.15
N PRO A 57 -6.56 -4.20 11.55
CA PRO A 57 -7.98 -4.43 11.30
C PRO A 57 -8.24 -5.53 10.26
N ILE A 58 -7.31 -5.77 9.33
CA ILE A 58 -7.40 -6.87 8.36
C ILE A 58 -7.13 -8.20 9.06
N ARG A 59 -6.08 -8.25 9.89
CA ARG A 59 -5.71 -9.44 10.68
C ARG A 59 -6.84 -9.92 11.59
N TYR A 60 -7.60 -9.01 12.20
CA TYR A 60 -8.76 -9.38 13.02
C TYR A 60 -9.96 -9.92 12.24
N ARG A 61 -10.11 -9.52 10.97
CA ARG A 61 -11.22 -9.99 10.11
C ARG A 61 -10.91 -11.31 9.43
N LEU A 62 -9.63 -11.57 9.19
CA LEU A 62 -9.19 -12.83 8.61
C LEU A 62 -9.17 -13.92 9.70
N PRO A 63 -9.70 -15.13 9.43
CA PRO A 63 -9.61 -16.26 10.34
C PRO A 63 -8.19 -16.88 10.34
N THR A 64 -7.15 -16.07 10.19
CA THR A 64 -5.75 -16.50 9.98
C THR A 64 -5.01 -16.76 11.29
N MET A 65 -5.60 -16.39 12.43
CA MET A 65 -5.04 -16.73 13.75
C MET A 65 -4.94 -18.25 13.96
N SER A 66 -5.72 -19.08 13.26
CA SER A 66 -5.67 -20.54 13.39
C SER A 66 -4.50 -21.21 12.66
N MET A 67 -3.86 -20.55 11.69
CA MET A 67 -2.76 -21.13 10.88
C MET A 67 -1.35 -20.65 11.29
N GLY A 68 -1.24 -19.73 12.25
CA GLY A 68 0.06 -19.21 12.72
C GLY A 68 0.80 -18.32 11.72
N LEU A 69 0.20 -17.99 10.57
CA LEU A 69 0.78 -17.14 9.53
C LEU A 69 -0.10 -15.90 9.28
N ASP A 70 0.51 -14.72 9.32
CA ASP A 70 -0.17 -13.45 9.05
C ASP A 70 -0.32 -13.21 7.53
N LEU A 71 -1.51 -13.48 6.99
CA LEU A 71 -1.84 -13.19 5.58
C LEU A 71 -2.30 -11.74 5.35
N SER A 72 -2.42 -10.92 6.39
CA SER A 72 -2.86 -9.52 6.22
C SER A 72 -2.00 -8.70 5.24
N PRO A 73 -0.65 -8.89 5.14
CA PRO A 73 0.14 -8.16 4.14
C PRO A 73 -0.26 -8.49 2.70
N MET A 74 -0.62 -9.75 2.42
CA MET A 74 -1.03 -10.17 1.07
C MET A 74 -2.34 -9.48 0.66
N VAL A 75 -3.30 -9.40 1.59
CA VAL A 75 -4.56 -8.70 1.34
C VAL A 75 -4.33 -7.21 1.08
N VAL A 76 -3.47 -6.55 1.87
CA VAL A 76 -3.12 -5.14 1.62
C VAL A 76 -2.45 -4.96 0.26
N ILE A 77 -1.50 -5.83 -0.10
CA ILE A 77 -0.83 -5.76 -1.40
C ILE A 77 -1.84 -5.89 -2.55
N LEU A 78 -2.80 -6.82 -2.46
CA LEU A 78 -3.86 -6.96 -3.46
C LEU A 78 -4.72 -5.70 -3.57
N VAL A 79 -5.08 -5.08 -2.43
CA VAL A 79 -5.84 -3.83 -2.42
C VAL A 79 -5.03 -2.69 -3.05
N ILE A 80 -3.74 -2.60 -2.76
CA ILE A 80 -2.86 -1.59 -3.37
C ILE A 80 -2.79 -1.79 -4.90
N TYR A 81 -2.56 -3.02 -5.37
CA TYR A 81 -2.55 -3.33 -6.80
C TYR A 81 -3.87 -2.98 -7.48
N PHE A 82 -5.00 -3.28 -6.83
CA PHE A 82 -6.31 -2.91 -7.34
C PHE A 82 -6.48 -1.39 -7.42
N LEU A 83 -6.14 -0.64 -6.36
CA LEU A 83 -6.22 0.81 -6.36
C LEU A 83 -5.31 1.44 -7.41
N ASP A 84 -4.11 0.91 -7.60
CA ASP A 84 -3.21 1.39 -8.64
C ASP A 84 -3.77 1.12 -10.03
N GLY A 85 -4.08 -0.14 -10.35
CA GLY A 85 -4.57 -0.51 -11.69
C GLY A 85 -5.94 0.07 -12.04
N PHE A 86 -6.80 0.31 -11.04
CA PHE A 86 -8.14 0.86 -11.29
C PHE A 86 -8.19 2.38 -11.10
N LEU A 87 -7.89 2.88 -9.90
CA LEU A 87 -8.07 4.30 -9.57
C LEU A 87 -7.05 5.19 -10.27
N VAL A 88 -5.76 4.83 -10.23
CA VAL A 88 -4.71 5.63 -10.89
C VAL A 88 -4.89 5.63 -12.41
N SER A 89 -5.15 4.47 -13.02
CA SER A 89 -5.44 4.39 -14.46
C SER A 89 -6.66 5.23 -14.85
N THR A 90 -7.75 5.16 -14.09
CA THR A 90 -8.94 5.99 -14.35
C THR A 90 -8.63 7.49 -14.28
N LEU A 91 -7.82 7.91 -13.29
CA LEU A 91 -7.41 9.32 -13.17
C LEU A 91 -6.52 9.76 -14.34
N HIS A 92 -5.63 8.88 -14.83
CA HIS A 92 -4.84 9.15 -16.03
C HIS A 92 -5.71 9.33 -17.27
N ASP A 93 -6.64 8.41 -17.52
CA ASP A 93 -7.53 8.47 -18.67
C ASP A 93 -8.40 9.72 -18.64
N LEU A 94 -8.94 10.06 -17.47
CA LEU A 94 -9.71 11.29 -17.29
C LEU A 94 -8.84 12.53 -17.54
N ALA A 95 -7.60 12.53 -17.08
CA ALA A 95 -6.69 13.65 -17.28
C ALA A 95 -6.30 13.84 -18.76
N LEU A 96 -6.13 12.74 -19.51
CA LEU A 96 -5.92 12.77 -20.95
C LEU A 96 -7.16 13.27 -21.71
N SER A 97 -8.37 12.88 -21.27
CA SER A 97 -9.62 13.37 -21.87
C SER A 97 -9.85 14.87 -21.68
N LEU A 98 -9.28 15.45 -20.62
CA LEU A 98 -9.38 16.89 -20.30
C LEU A 98 -8.35 17.75 -21.03
N ARG A 99 -7.37 17.14 -21.70
CA ARG A 99 -6.30 17.85 -22.39
C ARG A 99 -6.77 18.36 -23.75
#